data_AF-A0A8I2Z8X3-F1
#
_entry.id   AF-A0A8I2Z8X3-F1
#
_cell.length_a   1.000
_cell.length_b   1.000
_cell.length_c   1.000
_cell.angle_alpha   90.00
_cell.angle_beta   90.00
_cell.angle_gamma   90.00
#
_symmetry.space_group_name_H-M   'P 1'
#
loop_
_entity.id
_entity.type
_entity.pdbx_description
1 polymer ?
#
loop_
_entity_poly.entity_id
_entity_poly.type
_entity_poly.pdbx_seq_one_letter_code
_entity_poly.pdbx_strand_id
1 'polypeptide(L)'
;MTSIPSTSTLYLSLAGHDLGQHGELALVIVLVYPQMHIALLDVPVLDGAVFTTPGRDGSTLQSVLEGGRNTKCFWDIRLNAEALWTFCGVGLDNVMDIQLLENVTRSGDRNYVQDLDWCVQRDLDVDPDELRLGLRARDVVTHTDSSAAPFTERPMSPETVLDCVNRVFHLPALHALYDETAEPNWPAWVRWESLSRALRVRNAGYDPRSSENMVSPWSDIGDGGSWTFGDHVDATQYHWRTEAGEDTAASLTATGDKSFDVEECRQSGCQKIEAGSGQQCF
;
A
#
# COMPACT_ATOMS: atom_id res chain seq x y z
N MET A 1 2.85 9.08 -21.26
CA MET A 1 3.64 8.82 -20.05
C MET A 1 4.94 8.11 -20.39
N THR A 2 6.04 8.44 -19.70
CA THR A 2 7.22 7.56 -19.64
C THR A 2 6.82 6.23 -18.99
N SER A 3 7.43 5.12 -19.43
CA SER A 3 7.17 3.80 -18.84
C SER A 3 7.51 3.80 -17.35
N ILE A 4 6.71 3.12 -16.53
CA ILE A 4 6.98 2.88 -15.11
C ILE A 4 7.99 1.72 -15.05
N PRO A 5 9.20 1.92 -14.50
CA PRO A 5 10.17 0.84 -14.38
C PRO A 5 9.61 -0.33 -13.56
N SER A 6 9.85 -1.57 -13.98
CA SER A 6 9.39 -2.74 -13.22
C SER A 6 10.06 -2.91 -11.85
N THR A 7 11.15 -2.19 -11.60
CA THR A 7 11.84 -2.15 -10.31
C THR A 7 11.31 -1.07 -9.37
N SER A 8 10.33 -0.27 -9.82
CA SER A 8 9.77 0.82 -9.03
C SER A 8 8.71 0.31 -8.05
N THR A 9 8.68 0.93 -6.88
CA THR A 9 7.56 0.84 -5.94
C THR A 9 6.65 2.04 -6.17
N LEU A 10 5.34 1.79 -6.22
CA LEU A 10 4.34 2.84 -6.37
C LEU A 10 3.69 3.11 -5.02
N TYR A 11 3.60 4.37 -4.64
CA TYR A 11 2.88 4.80 -3.45
C TYR A 11 1.64 5.55 -3.91
N LEU A 12 0.48 5.10 -3.48
CA LEU A 12 -0.80 5.52 -4.04
C LEU A 12 -1.76 6.04 -2.98
N SER A 13 -2.57 7.01 -3.39
CA SER A 13 -3.75 7.46 -2.68
C SER A 13 -4.79 7.95 -3.68
N LEU A 14 -6.07 7.77 -3.35
CA LEU A 14 -7.19 8.28 -4.13
C LEU A 14 -7.87 9.40 -3.35
N ALA A 15 -8.37 10.40 -4.08
CA ALA A 15 -9.12 11.51 -3.53
C ALA A 15 -10.42 11.73 -4.32
N GLY A 16 -11.47 12.14 -3.63
CA GLY A 16 -12.81 12.25 -4.21
C GLY A 16 -13.86 12.63 -3.18
N HIS A 17 -15.10 12.78 -3.64
CA HIS A 17 -16.23 13.06 -2.77
C HIS A 17 -16.81 11.74 -2.25
N ASP A 18 -16.92 11.59 -0.93
CA ASP A 18 -17.51 10.41 -0.26
C ASP A 18 -17.01 9.07 -0.85
N LEU A 19 -15.68 8.93 -1.02
CA LEU A 19 -15.02 7.78 -1.67
C LEU A 19 -15.54 6.43 -1.14
N GLY A 20 -16.52 5.84 -1.80
CA GLY A 20 -17.23 4.63 -1.38
C GLY A 20 -18.32 4.28 -2.40
N GLN A 21 -19.28 3.41 -2.06
CA GLN A 21 -20.26 2.89 -3.05
C GLN A 21 -21.10 3.95 -3.78
N HIS A 22 -21.23 5.15 -3.24
CA HIS A 22 -22.08 6.22 -3.80
C HIS A 22 -21.34 7.54 -4.03
N GLY A 23 -20.02 7.54 -3.86
CA GLY A 23 -19.19 8.73 -4.04
C GLY A 23 -18.77 9.00 -5.48
N GLU A 24 -17.74 9.82 -5.63
CA GLU A 24 -17.08 10.12 -6.88
C GLU A 24 -15.56 10.10 -6.70
N LEU A 25 -14.87 9.45 -7.64
CA LEU A 25 -13.41 9.48 -7.72
C LEU A 25 -12.96 10.70 -8.54
N ALA A 26 -12.21 11.60 -7.91
CA ALA A 26 -11.72 12.82 -8.56
C ALA A 26 -10.24 12.71 -8.98
N LEU A 27 -9.40 12.05 -8.17
CA LEU A 27 -7.96 11.99 -8.39
C LEU A 27 -7.39 10.61 -8.05
N VAL A 28 -6.42 10.19 -8.87
CA VAL A 28 -5.45 9.16 -8.52
C VAL A 28 -4.09 9.83 -8.30
N ILE A 29 -3.53 9.68 -7.10
CA ILE A 29 -2.26 10.26 -6.72
C ILE A 29 -1.23 9.13 -6.71
N VAL A 30 -0.15 9.28 -7.47
CA VAL A 30 0.90 8.26 -7.61
C VAL A 30 2.27 8.88 -7.39
N LEU A 31 3.04 8.35 -6.44
CA LEU A 31 4.47 8.57 -6.33
C LEU A 31 5.23 7.34 -6.86
N VAL A 32 6.13 7.56 -7.81
CA VAL A 32 7.00 6.53 -8.38
C VAL A 32 8.38 6.59 -7.71
N TYR A 33 8.72 5.57 -6.94
CA TYR A 33 10.00 5.44 -6.23
C TYR A 33 10.97 4.53 -7.02
N PRO A 34 12.29 4.80 -7.07
CA PRO A 34 13.04 5.84 -6.35
C PRO A 34 13.10 7.21 -7.03
N GLN A 35 12.38 7.41 -8.14
CA GLN A 35 12.46 8.66 -8.92
C GLN A 35 11.85 9.86 -8.18
N MET A 36 11.06 9.64 -7.12
CA MET A 36 10.34 10.66 -6.37
C MET A 36 9.46 11.54 -7.25
N HIS A 37 8.91 10.95 -8.33
CA HIS A 37 8.02 11.64 -9.24
C HIS A 37 6.58 11.44 -8.79
N ILE A 38 5.89 12.54 -8.47
CA ILE A 38 4.49 12.54 -8.05
C ILE A 38 3.63 13.01 -9.22
N ALA A 39 2.59 12.24 -9.54
CA ALA A 39 1.58 12.58 -10.51
C ALA A 39 0.19 12.63 -9.83
N LEU A 40 -0.54 13.72 -10.08
CA LEU A 40 -1.94 13.86 -9.72
C LEU A 40 -2.74 13.67 -11.01
N LEU A 41 -3.42 12.53 -11.12
CA LEU A 41 -4.16 12.15 -12.32
C LEU A 41 -5.63 12.54 -12.14
N ASP A 42 -6.08 13.47 -12.98
CA ASP A 42 -7.43 14.03 -12.97
C ASP A 42 -8.44 13.09 -13.62
N VAL A 43 -9.21 12.36 -12.81
CA VAL A 43 -10.09 11.30 -13.31
C VAL A 43 -11.26 11.87 -14.12
N PRO A 44 -11.98 12.93 -13.70
CA PRO A 44 -13.04 13.53 -14.52
C PRO A 44 -12.55 14.07 -15.87
N VAL A 45 -11.33 14.62 -15.93
CA VAL A 45 -10.77 15.17 -17.18
C VAL A 45 -10.24 14.07 -18.09
N LEU A 46 -9.61 13.05 -17.53
CA LEU A 46 -9.02 11.94 -18.28
C LEU A 46 -10.05 10.85 -18.61
N ASP A 47 -11.20 10.84 -17.93
CA ASP A 47 -12.22 9.79 -18.02
C ASP A 47 -11.57 8.39 -17.81
N GLY A 48 -12.18 7.32 -18.32
CA GLY A 48 -11.60 5.97 -18.32
C GLY A 48 -10.21 5.87 -19.00
N ALA A 49 -9.71 6.93 -19.66
CA ALA A 49 -8.37 6.95 -20.25
C ALA A 49 -7.26 7.01 -19.19
N VAL A 50 -7.55 7.44 -17.95
CA VAL A 50 -6.55 7.45 -16.86
C VAL A 50 -5.95 6.06 -16.61
N PHE A 51 -6.75 5.00 -16.75
CA PHE A 51 -6.34 3.62 -16.51
C PHE A 51 -5.92 2.88 -17.78
N THR A 52 -6.42 3.30 -18.94
CA THR A 52 -6.29 2.55 -20.20
C THR A 52 -5.30 3.17 -21.20
N THR A 53 -4.83 4.40 -20.97
CA THR A 53 -3.84 5.03 -21.86
C THR A 53 -2.50 4.28 -21.78
N PRO A 54 -1.96 3.77 -22.91
CA PRO A 54 -0.70 3.06 -22.91
C PRO A 54 0.50 4.01 -22.77
N GLY A 55 1.48 3.58 -21.99
CA GLY A 55 2.81 4.15 -21.93
C GLY A 55 3.65 3.75 -23.16
N ARG A 56 4.91 4.19 -23.18
CA ARG A 56 5.84 3.90 -24.30
C ARG A 56 6.14 2.42 -24.49
N ASP A 57 6.04 1.64 -23.42
CA ASP A 57 6.23 0.19 -23.42
C ASP A 57 4.92 -0.58 -23.63
N GLY A 58 3.81 0.12 -23.89
CA GLY A 58 2.48 -0.46 -24.06
C GLY A 58 1.76 -0.77 -22.75
N SER A 59 2.40 -0.61 -21.59
CA SER A 59 1.75 -0.81 -20.29
C SER A 59 0.76 0.31 -20.00
N THR A 60 -0.39 -0.03 -19.44
CA THR A 60 -1.39 0.94 -18.94
C THR A 60 -1.31 0.99 -17.42
N LEU A 61 -1.83 2.06 -16.79
CA LEU A 61 -1.89 2.13 -15.33
C LEU A 61 -2.69 0.95 -14.76
N GLN A 62 -3.79 0.56 -15.41
CA GLN A 62 -4.54 -0.64 -15.04
C GLN A 62 -3.66 -1.89 -15.01
N SER A 63 -2.91 -2.15 -16.09
CA SER A 63 -2.05 -3.35 -16.16
C SER A 63 -0.94 -3.37 -15.10
N VAL A 64 -0.49 -2.18 -14.65
CA VAL A 64 0.51 -2.04 -13.59
C VAL A 64 -0.11 -2.28 -12.20
N LEU A 65 -1.33 -1.78 -11.98
CA LEU A 65 -2.06 -1.97 -10.72
C LEU A 65 -2.48 -3.44 -10.52
N GLU A 66 -2.98 -4.07 -11.59
CA GLU A 66 -3.45 -5.46 -11.58
C GLU A 66 -2.32 -6.49 -11.69
N GLY A 67 -1.13 -6.07 -12.14
CA GLY A 67 0.01 -6.96 -12.33
C GLY A 67 0.94 -7.03 -11.11
N GLY A 68 1.48 -8.22 -10.82
CA GLY A 68 2.41 -8.42 -9.70
C GLY A 68 3.82 -7.82 -9.86
N ARG A 69 4.14 -7.18 -10.99
CA ARG A 69 5.52 -6.72 -11.30
C ARG A 69 6.00 -5.59 -10.39
N ASN A 70 5.14 -4.63 -10.09
CA ASN A 70 5.44 -3.49 -9.22
C ASN A 70 4.73 -3.70 -7.88
N THR A 71 5.38 -3.33 -6.78
CA THR A 71 4.71 -3.25 -5.47
C THR A 71 3.88 -1.96 -5.42
N LYS A 72 2.62 -2.07 -5.00
CA LYS A 72 1.74 -0.91 -4.77
C LYS A 72 1.49 -0.73 -3.27
N CYS A 73 1.94 0.38 -2.74
CA CYS A 73 1.88 0.70 -1.33
C CYS A 73 0.79 1.75 -1.05
N PHE A 74 0.00 1.53 -0.01
CA PHE A 74 -1.03 2.45 0.48
C PHE A 74 -0.84 2.65 1.98
N TRP A 75 -1.19 3.80 2.54
CA TRP A 75 -1.26 3.92 4.01
C TRP A 75 -2.44 3.11 4.56
N ASP A 76 -3.60 3.11 3.91
CA ASP A 76 -4.72 2.22 4.22
C ASP A 76 -5.38 1.86 2.88
N ILE A 77 -5.36 0.57 2.54
CA ILE A 77 -5.76 0.15 1.19
C ILE A 77 -7.28 0.13 0.97
N ARG A 78 -8.09 0.08 2.02
CA ARG A 78 -9.51 -0.32 1.92
C ARG A 78 -10.35 0.61 1.06
N LEU A 79 -10.41 1.90 1.40
CA LEU A 79 -11.17 2.89 0.63
C LEU A 79 -10.61 3.08 -0.79
N ASN A 80 -9.30 2.98 -0.93
CA ASN A 80 -8.62 3.08 -2.22
C ASN A 80 -9.00 1.90 -3.14
N ALA A 81 -9.00 0.68 -2.61
CA ALA A 81 -9.39 -0.53 -3.34
C ALA A 81 -10.88 -0.52 -3.68
N GLU A 82 -11.75 -0.09 -2.76
CA GLU A 82 -13.19 0.04 -3.03
C GLU A 82 -13.44 1.04 -4.17
N ALA A 83 -12.78 2.20 -4.15
CA ALA A 83 -12.93 3.22 -5.18
C ALA A 83 -12.41 2.74 -6.55
N LEU A 84 -11.23 2.11 -6.60
CA LEU A 84 -10.68 1.54 -7.85
C LEU A 84 -11.60 0.48 -8.44
N TRP A 85 -12.14 -0.40 -7.61
CA TRP A 85 -13.02 -1.47 -8.06
C TRP A 85 -14.38 -0.93 -8.51
N THR A 86 -15.03 -0.13 -7.67
CA THR A 86 -16.42 0.32 -7.87
C THR A 86 -16.54 1.30 -9.03
N PHE A 87 -15.63 2.28 -9.12
CA PHE A 87 -15.73 3.34 -10.13
C PHE A 87 -15.02 3.00 -11.43
N CYS A 88 -14.01 2.13 -11.37
CA CYS A 88 -13.11 1.92 -12.51
C CYS A 88 -12.99 0.46 -12.94
N GLY A 89 -13.51 -0.49 -12.16
CA GLY A 89 -13.34 -1.92 -12.41
C GLY A 89 -11.88 -2.38 -12.33
N VAL A 90 -11.02 -1.62 -11.65
CA VAL A 90 -9.57 -1.87 -11.59
C VAL A 90 -9.24 -2.73 -10.37
N GLY A 91 -8.54 -3.83 -10.61
CA GLY A 91 -8.02 -4.70 -9.56
C GLY A 91 -6.68 -4.24 -8.98
N LEU A 92 -6.26 -4.93 -7.92
CA LEU A 92 -4.97 -4.74 -7.28
C LEU A 92 -4.30 -6.10 -7.02
N ASP A 93 -3.01 -6.18 -7.29
CA ASP A 93 -2.13 -7.32 -6.97
C ASP A 93 -0.81 -6.81 -6.37
N ASN A 94 0.01 -7.64 -5.72
CA ASN A 94 1.29 -7.26 -5.09
C ASN A 94 1.22 -5.92 -4.33
N VAL A 95 0.32 -5.89 -3.34
CA VAL A 95 0.02 -4.70 -2.54
C VAL A 95 0.62 -4.77 -1.14
N MET A 96 0.90 -3.59 -0.58
CA MET A 96 1.36 -3.42 0.80
C MET A 96 0.57 -2.29 1.47
N ASP A 97 -0.12 -2.62 2.55
CA ASP A 97 -0.78 -1.68 3.46
C ASP A 97 0.25 -1.28 4.54
N ILE A 98 0.78 -0.07 4.43
CA ILE A 98 1.84 0.45 5.31
C ILE A 98 1.32 0.66 6.74
N GLN A 99 0.04 0.97 6.95
CA GLN A 99 -0.52 1.06 8.30
C GLN A 99 -0.52 -0.30 9.00
N LEU A 100 -0.71 -1.39 8.27
CA LEU A 100 -0.53 -2.73 8.85
C LEU A 100 0.93 -3.04 9.14
N LEU A 101 1.85 -2.62 8.27
CA LEU A 101 3.28 -2.76 8.51
C LEU A 101 3.74 -1.94 9.72
N GLU A 102 3.22 -0.73 9.89
CA GLU A 102 3.44 0.08 11.09
C GLU A 102 2.93 -0.65 12.33
N ASN A 103 1.71 -1.19 12.29
CA ASN A 103 1.08 -1.82 13.44
C ASN A 103 1.91 -3.01 14.00
N VAL A 104 2.49 -3.83 13.13
CA VAL A 104 3.30 -5.00 13.51
C VAL A 104 4.68 -4.63 14.06
N THR A 105 5.18 -3.42 13.78
CA THR A 105 6.47 -2.93 14.30
C THR A 105 6.38 -2.35 15.71
N ARG A 106 5.17 -2.10 16.23
CA ARG A 106 5.00 -1.52 17.56
C ARG A 106 5.39 -2.51 18.65
N SER A 107 6.07 -2.02 19.68
CA SER A 107 6.39 -2.79 20.90
C SER A 107 5.28 -2.74 21.97
N GLY A 108 4.11 -2.19 21.65
CA GLY A 108 3.02 -1.93 22.60
C GLY A 108 1.66 -2.22 21.98
N ASP A 109 0.65 -1.40 22.28
CA ASP A 109 -0.72 -1.65 21.83
C ASP A 109 -0.85 -1.72 20.30
N ARG A 110 -1.27 -2.89 19.82
CA ARG A 110 -1.55 -3.19 18.42
C ARG A 110 -3.03 -3.22 18.12
N ASN A 111 -3.92 -3.08 19.10
CA ASN A 111 -5.36 -3.26 18.92
C ASN A 111 -5.98 -2.31 17.90
N TYR A 112 -5.40 -1.11 17.73
CA TYR A 112 -5.92 -0.10 16.82
C TYR A 112 -4.87 0.34 15.80
N VAL A 113 -5.33 0.57 14.58
CA VAL A 113 -4.52 1.19 13.52
C VAL A 113 -4.31 2.69 13.78
N GLN A 114 -3.29 3.30 13.16
CA GLN A 114 -2.94 4.72 13.37
C GLN A 114 -3.11 5.54 12.08
N ASP A 115 -3.37 6.84 12.28
CA ASP A 115 -3.45 7.83 11.22
C ASP A 115 -2.07 8.16 10.62
N LEU A 116 -2.03 8.50 9.33
CA LEU A 116 -0.80 8.82 8.61
C LEU A 116 -0.04 9.97 9.27
N ASP A 117 -0.72 11.08 9.51
CA ASP A 117 -0.09 12.29 10.04
C ASP A 117 0.49 12.06 11.44
N TRP A 118 -0.13 11.19 12.23
CA TRP A 118 0.40 10.80 13.53
C TRP A 118 1.74 10.09 13.39
N CYS A 119 1.83 9.12 12.49
CA CYS A 119 3.06 8.37 12.26
C CYS A 119 4.14 9.22 11.55
N VAL A 120 3.75 10.11 10.63
CA VAL A 120 4.69 11.09 10.04
C VAL A 120 5.31 11.95 11.15
N GLN A 121 4.48 12.50 12.05
CA GLN A 121 4.96 13.33 13.16
C GLN A 121 5.82 12.56 14.17
N ARG A 122 5.45 11.31 14.46
CA ARG A 122 6.08 10.49 15.49
C ARG A 122 7.40 9.89 15.02
N ASP A 123 7.44 9.39 13.79
CA ASP A 123 8.48 8.47 13.33
C ASP A 123 9.45 9.07 12.33
N LEU A 124 9.11 10.21 11.71
CA LEU A 124 9.98 10.91 10.78
C LEU A 124 10.49 12.22 11.37
N ASP A 125 11.72 12.59 11.03
CA ASP A 125 12.31 13.90 11.35
C ASP A 125 11.87 14.93 10.30
N VAL A 126 10.58 15.32 10.36
CA VAL A 126 9.99 16.34 9.47
C VAL A 126 10.13 17.71 10.09
N ASP A 127 10.45 18.71 9.26
CA ASP A 127 10.52 20.10 9.70
C ASP A 127 9.17 20.53 10.33
N PRO A 128 9.19 21.16 11.53
CA PRO A 128 7.94 21.54 12.21
C PRO A 128 7.03 22.47 11.41
N ASP A 129 7.59 23.32 10.55
CA ASP A 129 6.79 24.23 9.73
C ASP A 129 6.20 23.51 8.51
N GLU A 130 6.93 22.55 7.93
CA GLU A 130 6.39 21.63 6.91
C GLU A 130 5.21 20.82 7.46
N LEU A 131 5.37 20.23 8.65
CA LEU A 131 4.29 19.48 9.31
C LEU A 131 3.06 20.36 9.58
N ARG A 132 3.27 21.58 10.10
CA ARG A 132 2.17 22.54 10.32
C ARG A 132 1.47 22.90 9.03
N LEU A 133 2.21 23.10 7.94
CA LEU A 133 1.63 23.43 6.65
C LEU A 133 0.81 22.26 6.09
N GLY A 134 1.31 21.03 6.23
CA GLY A 134 0.60 19.82 5.84
C GLY A 134 -0.70 19.62 6.62
N LEU A 135 -0.67 19.76 7.95
CA LEU A 135 -1.87 19.67 8.79
C LEU A 135 -2.91 20.73 8.40
N ARG A 136 -2.47 21.97 8.15
CA ARG A 136 -3.36 23.04 7.68
C ARG A 136 -3.99 22.74 6.33
N ALA A 137 -3.21 22.20 5.38
CA ALA A 137 -3.73 21.80 4.08
C ALA A 137 -4.80 20.72 4.21
N ARG A 138 -4.57 19.72 5.07
CA ARG A 138 -5.55 18.68 5.39
C ARG A 138 -6.80 19.24 6.05
N ASP A 139 -6.65 20.17 7.00
CA ASP A 139 -7.79 20.82 7.67
C ASP A 139 -8.67 21.56 6.66
N VAL A 140 -8.06 22.29 5.70
CA VAL A 140 -8.80 22.96 4.61
C VAL A 140 -9.59 21.95 3.79
N VAL A 141 -8.97 20.84 3.38
CA VAL A 141 -9.63 19.81 2.57
C VAL A 141 -10.76 19.10 3.33
N THR A 142 -10.57 18.82 4.62
CA THR A 142 -11.54 18.08 5.45
C THR A 142 -12.70 18.92 5.97
N HIS A 143 -12.49 20.22 6.21
CA HIS A 143 -13.49 21.14 6.77
C HIS A 143 -14.13 22.07 5.73
N THR A 144 -13.90 21.82 4.43
CA THR A 144 -14.65 22.53 3.40
C THR A 144 -16.11 22.01 3.39
N ASP A 145 -17.04 22.82 3.90
CA ASP A 145 -18.49 22.55 4.00
C ASP A 145 -19.17 22.20 2.65
N SER A 146 -18.46 22.40 1.55
CA SER A 146 -18.88 21.99 0.20
C SER A 146 -18.22 20.66 -0.13
N SER A 147 -18.98 19.60 0.04
CA SER A 147 -18.51 18.21 0.07
C SER A 147 -17.78 17.73 -1.21
N ALA A 148 -17.93 18.41 -2.36
CA ALA A 148 -17.28 18.04 -3.62
C ALA A 148 -16.13 18.98 -4.08
N ALA A 149 -15.99 20.18 -3.52
CA ALA A 149 -15.21 21.25 -4.17
C ALA A 149 -13.69 21.05 -4.23
N PRO A 150 -12.95 20.63 -3.17
CA PRO A 150 -11.49 20.76 -3.20
C PRO A 150 -10.87 19.95 -4.34
N PHE A 151 -11.36 18.73 -4.57
CA PHE A 151 -10.81 17.84 -5.60
C PHE A 151 -11.42 18.03 -7.00
N THR A 152 -12.52 18.80 -7.14
CA THR A 152 -13.19 19.05 -8.43
C THR A 152 -12.92 20.46 -8.98
N GLU A 153 -12.46 21.40 -8.15
CA GLU A 153 -12.09 22.75 -8.57
C GLU A 153 -10.90 22.74 -9.54
N ARG A 154 -10.99 23.54 -10.61
CA ARG A 154 -9.92 23.70 -11.61
C ARG A 154 -9.62 25.17 -11.87
N PRO A 155 -8.36 25.62 -11.69
CA PRO A 155 -7.21 24.87 -11.15
C PRO A 155 -7.41 24.52 -9.66
N MET A 156 -6.80 23.41 -9.19
CA MET A 156 -6.84 23.05 -7.77
C MET A 156 -6.13 24.11 -6.92
N SER A 157 -6.64 24.35 -5.71
CA SER A 157 -5.98 25.23 -4.74
C SER A 157 -4.60 24.68 -4.35
N PRO A 158 -3.62 25.55 -4.01
CA PRO A 158 -2.33 25.12 -3.50
C PRO A 158 -2.43 24.21 -2.28
N GLU A 159 -3.39 24.47 -1.38
CA GLU A 159 -3.67 23.68 -0.20
C GLU A 159 -4.16 22.27 -0.56
N THR A 160 -5.07 22.15 -1.54
CA THR A 160 -5.51 20.82 -2.01
C THR A 160 -4.37 20.05 -2.66
N VAL A 161 -3.55 20.70 -3.49
CA VAL A 161 -2.38 20.04 -4.10
C VAL A 161 -1.42 19.54 -3.02
N LEU A 162 -1.18 20.34 -1.98
CA LEU A 162 -0.30 19.96 -0.88
C LEU A 162 -0.87 18.79 -0.07
N ASP A 163 -2.17 18.79 0.25
CA ASP A 163 -2.82 17.64 0.90
C ASP A 163 -2.65 16.37 0.06
N CYS A 164 -2.88 16.45 -1.25
CA CYS A 164 -2.70 15.32 -2.17
C CYS A 164 -1.25 14.80 -2.16
N VAL A 165 -0.26 15.70 -2.23
CA VAL A 165 1.16 15.33 -2.21
C VAL A 165 1.52 14.64 -0.89
N ASN A 166 1.08 15.19 0.25
CA ASN A 166 1.43 14.68 1.58
C ASN A 166 0.87 13.28 1.86
N ARG A 167 -0.22 12.88 1.19
CA ARG A 167 -0.77 11.51 1.27
C ARG A 167 0.19 10.43 0.78
N VAL A 168 1.14 10.77 -0.10
CA VAL A 168 2.08 9.79 -0.68
C VAL A 168 3.55 10.11 -0.43
N PHE A 169 3.89 11.38 -0.20
CA PHE A 169 5.28 11.87 -0.16
C PHE A 169 6.13 11.20 0.93
N HIS A 170 5.57 11.02 2.13
CA HIS A 170 6.29 10.42 3.27
C HIS A 170 6.24 8.89 3.28
N LEU A 171 5.40 8.26 2.45
CA LEU A 171 5.21 6.82 2.45
C LEU A 171 6.48 6.00 2.13
N PRO A 172 7.39 6.43 1.23
CA PRO A 172 8.65 5.73 1.03
C PRO A 172 9.52 5.64 2.28
N ALA A 173 9.61 6.74 3.04
CA ALA A 173 10.40 6.79 4.27
C ALA A 173 9.79 5.90 5.37
N LEU A 174 8.48 6.00 5.57
CA LEU A 174 7.75 5.14 6.52
C LEU A 174 7.84 3.66 6.14
N HIS A 175 7.67 3.33 4.86
CA HIS A 175 7.79 1.96 4.38
C HIS A 175 9.18 1.40 4.64
N ALA A 176 10.25 2.14 4.33
CA ALA A 176 11.62 1.70 4.60
C ALA A 176 11.87 1.49 6.11
N LEU A 177 11.43 2.44 6.94
CA LEU A 177 11.56 2.35 8.40
C LEU A 177 10.87 1.10 8.97
N TYR A 178 9.63 0.84 8.56
CA TYR A 178 8.88 -0.29 9.09
C TYR A 178 9.32 -1.63 8.50
N ASP A 179 9.75 -1.67 7.25
CA ASP A 179 10.29 -2.89 6.64
C ASP A 179 11.63 -3.29 7.29
N GLU A 180 12.48 -2.32 7.65
CA GLU A 180 13.74 -2.58 8.37
C GLU A 180 13.51 -3.07 9.80
N THR A 181 12.45 -2.60 10.46
CA THR A 181 12.19 -2.89 11.88
C THR A 181 11.28 -4.08 12.11
N ALA A 182 10.50 -4.50 11.12
CA ALA A 182 9.60 -5.64 11.22
C ALA A 182 10.38 -6.96 11.37
N GLU A 183 9.90 -7.86 12.23
CA GLU A 183 10.47 -9.20 12.31
C GLU A 183 10.26 -9.96 10.98
N PRO A 184 11.16 -10.87 10.57
CA PRO A 184 11.23 -11.38 9.20
C PRO A 184 9.93 -11.96 8.60
N ASN A 185 9.03 -12.48 9.44
CA ASN A 185 7.78 -13.07 8.98
C ASN A 185 6.69 -12.03 8.73
N TRP A 186 6.68 -10.92 9.48
CA TRP A 186 5.59 -9.95 9.44
C TRP A 186 5.35 -9.33 8.06
N PRO A 187 6.36 -8.93 7.27
CA PRO A 187 6.10 -8.38 5.94
C PRO A 187 5.31 -9.32 5.02
N ALA A 188 5.47 -10.64 5.15
CA ALA A 188 4.71 -11.61 4.37
C ALA A 188 3.23 -11.67 4.81
N TRP A 189 2.97 -11.63 6.11
CA TRP A 189 1.62 -11.58 6.67
C TRP A 189 0.91 -10.29 6.31
N VAL A 190 1.61 -9.17 6.41
CA VAL A 190 1.08 -7.87 6.02
C VAL A 190 0.72 -7.87 4.54
N ARG A 191 1.57 -8.38 3.64
CA ARG A 191 1.23 -8.50 2.21
C ARG A 191 -0.03 -9.36 1.98
N TRP A 192 -0.14 -10.48 2.68
CA TRP A 192 -1.32 -11.34 2.59
C TRP A 192 -2.59 -10.61 3.03
N GLU A 193 -2.56 -9.96 4.20
CA GLU A 193 -3.71 -9.20 4.71
C GLU A 193 -4.02 -7.96 3.87
N SER A 194 -3.00 -7.32 3.29
CA SER A 194 -3.16 -6.20 2.36
C SER A 194 -3.96 -6.62 1.13
N LEU A 195 -3.62 -7.78 0.54
CA LEU A 195 -4.38 -8.34 -0.58
C LEU A 195 -5.79 -8.77 -0.14
N SER A 196 -5.92 -9.40 1.03
CA SER A 196 -7.22 -9.76 1.60
C SER A 196 -8.14 -8.54 1.76
N ARG A 197 -7.64 -7.43 2.31
CA ARG A 197 -8.37 -6.15 2.41
C ARG A 197 -8.77 -5.62 1.03
N ALA A 198 -7.87 -5.65 0.06
CA ALA A 198 -8.14 -5.20 -1.31
C ALA A 198 -9.19 -6.06 -2.04
N LEU A 199 -9.37 -7.33 -1.64
CA LEU A 199 -10.37 -8.23 -2.21
C LEU A 199 -11.70 -8.18 -1.44
N ARG A 200 -11.69 -7.97 -0.12
CA ARG A 200 -12.91 -7.91 0.72
C ARG A 200 -13.89 -6.83 0.27
N VAL A 201 -13.40 -5.72 -0.27
CA VAL A 201 -14.23 -4.63 -0.81
C VAL A 201 -15.19 -5.07 -1.91
N ARG A 202 -14.96 -6.24 -2.52
CA ARG A 202 -15.83 -6.81 -3.56
C ARG A 202 -17.03 -7.57 -3.00
N ASN A 203 -17.03 -7.87 -1.70
CA ASN A 203 -18.09 -8.64 -1.05
C ASN A 203 -19.32 -7.76 -0.81
N ALA A 204 -20.50 -8.30 -1.11
CA ALA A 204 -21.76 -7.63 -0.84
C ALA A 204 -21.90 -7.32 0.66
N GLY A 205 -22.14 -6.05 1.00
CA GLY A 205 -22.33 -5.60 2.39
C GLY A 205 -21.04 -5.34 3.18
N TYR A 206 -19.86 -5.48 2.57
CA TYR A 206 -18.63 -4.99 3.21
C TYR A 206 -18.63 -3.45 3.23
N ASP A 207 -18.43 -2.88 4.42
CA ASP A 207 -18.24 -1.44 4.61
C ASP A 207 -16.80 -1.19 5.09
N PRO A 208 -15.91 -0.61 4.25
CA PRO A 208 -14.53 -0.30 4.65
C PRO A 208 -14.43 0.73 5.77
N ARG A 209 -15.49 1.49 6.06
CA ARG A 209 -15.55 2.50 7.14
C ARG A 209 -16.08 1.95 8.45
N SER A 210 -16.49 0.69 8.51
CA SER A 210 -17.06 0.13 9.73
C SER A 210 -16.09 0.26 10.91
N SER A 211 -16.62 0.43 12.12
CA SER A 211 -15.76 0.56 13.31
C SER A 211 -14.93 -0.70 13.60
N GLU A 212 -15.38 -1.85 13.12
CA GLU A 212 -14.63 -3.12 13.18
C GLU A 212 -13.32 -3.04 12.39
N ASN A 213 -13.30 -2.27 11.30
CA ASN A 213 -12.09 -2.05 10.51
C ASN A 213 -11.06 -1.14 11.23
N MET A 214 -11.42 -0.47 12.32
CA MET A 214 -10.42 0.26 13.14
C MET A 214 -9.58 -0.69 14.01
N VAL A 215 -10.07 -1.92 14.22
CA VAL A 215 -9.34 -2.95 14.97
C VAL A 215 -8.27 -3.56 14.07
N SER A 216 -7.07 -3.72 14.61
CA SER A 216 -5.99 -4.39 13.90
C SER A 216 -6.34 -5.86 13.66
N PRO A 217 -6.04 -6.42 12.47
CA PRO A 217 -6.20 -7.85 12.22
C PRO A 217 -5.27 -8.71 13.08
N TRP A 218 -4.34 -8.09 13.81
CA TRP A 218 -3.38 -8.75 14.68
C TRP A 218 -3.77 -8.72 16.16
N SER A 219 -4.94 -8.16 16.53
CA SER A 219 -5.36 -7.97 17.94
C SER A 219 -5.38 -9.27 18.75
N ASP A 220 -5.66 -10.39 18.09
CA ASP A 220 -5.78 -11.70 18.74
C ASP A 220 -4.45 -12.48 18.74
N ILE A 221 -3.43 -11.96 18.04
CA ILE A 221 -2.07 -12.51 18.02
C ILE A 221 -1.33 -11.93 19.23
N GLY A 222 -1.56 -12.52 20.41
CA GLY A 222 -0.92 -12.07 21.65
C GLY A 222 0.61 -12.04 21.56
N ASP A 223 1.23 -11.18 22.39
CA ASP A 223 2.67 -10.80 22.39
C ASP A 223 3.70 -11.94 22.63
N GLY A 224 3.34 -13.21 22.45
CA GLY A 224 4.24 -14.35 22.69
C GLY A 224 3.78 -15.69 22.12
N GLY A 225 2.81 -15.70 21.20
CA GLY A 225 2.41 -16.94 20.53
C GLY A 225 3.34 -17.27 19.38
N SER A 226 3.94 -18.46 19.37
CA SER A 226 4.65 -19.05 18.23
C SER A 226 3.65 -19.41 17.11
N TRP A 227 2.99 -18.41 16.52
CA TRP A 227 2.05 -18.60 15.42
C TRP A 227 2.85 -18.68 14.11
N THR A 228 2.72 -19.78 13.38
CA THR A 228 3.33 -19.92 12.06
C THR A 228 2.38 -19.41 10.98
N PHE A 229 2.92 -19.02 9.82
CA PHE A 229 2.12 -18.54 8.68
C PHE A 229 1.03 -19.54 8.27
N GLY A 230 1.28 -20.84 8.42
CA GLY A 230 0.29 -21.88 8.11
C GLY A 230 -0.91 -21.89 9.06
N ASP A 231 -0.69 -21.65 10.36
CA ASP A 231 -1.73 -21.76 11.38
C ASP A 231 -2.84 -20.69 11.22
N HIS A 232 -2.48 -19.50 10.71
CA HIS A 232 -3.42 -18.39 10.55
C HIS A 232 -4.11 -18.37 9.18
N VAL A 233 -3.42 -18.78 8.11
CA VAL A 233 -4.04 -18.93 6.79
C VAL A 233 -5.12 -20.03 6.81
N ASP A 234 -4.92 -21.11 7.58
CA ASP A 234 -5.95 -22.14 7.76
C ASP A 234 -7.11 -21.67 8.65
N ALA A 235 -6.83 -20.90 9.71
CA ALA A 235 -7.86 -20.35 10.59
C ALA A 235 -8.77 -19.31 9.89
N THR A 236 -8.25 -18.64 8.87
CA THR A 236 -8.93 -17.58 8.12
C THR A 236 -9.48 -18.06 6.76
N GLN A 237 -9.55 -19.37 6.48
CA GLN A 237 -9.98 -19.95 5.18
C GLN A 237 -11.20 -19.24 4.56
N TYR A 238 -10.93 -18.21 3.76
CA TYR A 238 -11.83 -17.67 2.76
C TYR A 238 -11.50 -18.40 1.46
N HIS A 239 -12.34 -19.37 1.10
CA HIS A 239 -12.26 -20.06 -0.18
C HIS A 239 -12.43 -19.06 -1.33
N TRP A 240 -11.33 -18.70 -2.00
CA TRP A 240 -11.40 -18.07 -3.29
C TRP A 240 -11.75 -19.14 -4.34
N ARG A 241 -12.84 -18.95 -5.07
CA ARG A 241 -13.04 -19.56 -6.39
C ARG A 241 -12.84 -18.44 -7.40
N THR A 242 -11.80 -18.52 -8.21
CA THR A 242 -11.73 -17.70 -9.42
C THR A 242 -12.85 -18.16 -10.36
N GLU A 243 -13.76 -17.25 -10.74
CA GLU A 243 -14.62 -17.44 -11.92
C GLU A 243 -13.82 -17.30 -13.24
N ALA A 244 -12.62 -17.86 -13.25
CA ALA A 244 -11.87 -18.19 -14.44
C ALA A 244 -11.37 -19.60 -14.18
N GLY A 245 -12.06 -20.58 -14.77
CA GLY A 245 -11.64 -21.97 -14.70
C GLY A 245 -10.26 -22.10 -15.35
N GLU A 246 -9.26 -22.35 -14.52
CA GLU A 246 -8.15 -23.27 -14.77
C GLU A 246 -7.34 -23.38 -13.48
N ASP A 247 -7.13 -24.62 -13.04
CA ASP A 247 -6.41 -25.00 -11.84
C ASP A 247 -4.98 -24.46 -11.83
N THR A 248 -4.63 -23.64 -10.84
CA THR A 248 -3.26 -23.55 -10.33
C THR A 248 -3.21 -23.83 -8.84
N ALA A 249 -3.76 -24.98 -8.44
CA ALA A 249 -3.32 -25.68 -7.25
C ALA A 249 -2.03 -26.46 -7.58
N ALA A 250 -0.96 -25.74 -7.89
CA ALA A 250 0.37 -26.32 -8.06
C ALA A 250 1.43 -25.27 -7.74
N SER A 251 1.83 -25.20 -6.46
CA SER A 251 3.24 -25.06 -6.03
C SER A 251 3.36 -24.49 -4.61
N LEU A 252 2.68 -25.07 -3.62
CA LEU A 252 3.10 -24.91 -2.21
C LEU A 252 2.96 -26.19 -1.37
N THR A 253 2.54 -27.32 -1.95
CA THR A 253 2.39 -28.61 -1.24
C THR A 253 3.32 -29.69 -1.77
N ALA A 254 4.60 -29.37 -1.89
CA ALA A 254 5.64 -30.38 -2.12
C ALA A 254 6.92 -30.03 -1.36
N THR A 255 6.89 -30.17 -0.05
CA THR A 255 7.94 -30.85 0.75
C THR A 255 7.43 -30.95 2.17
N GLY A 256 7.02 -32.17 2.55
CA GLY A 256 6.71 -32.50 3.92
C GLY A 256 7.96 -32.44 4.80
N ASP A 257 7.75 -31.91 6.00
CA ASP A 257 8.32 -32.34 7.27
C ASP A 257 9.69 -33.03 7.22
N LYS A 258 10.75 -32.25 7.48
CA LYS A 258 11.93 -32.70 8.22
C LYS A 258 12.43 -31.54 9.09
N SER A 259 12.51 -31.81 10.39
CA SER A 259 13.21 -31.06 11.42
C SER A 259 14.46 -30.34 10.88
N PHE A 260 14.51 -29.01 11.02
CA PHE A 260 15.66 -28.19 10.64
C PHE A 260 16.66 -28.17 11.80
N ASP A 261 17.81 -28.80 11.60
CA ASP A 261 18.93 -28.85 12.54
C ASP A 261 19.85 -27.63 12.32
N VAL A 262 20.19 -26.91 13.39
CA VAL A 262 20.78 -25.56 13.35
C VAL A 262 22.30 -25.58 13.12
N GLU A 263 22.93 -26.76 13.00
CA GLU A 263 24.39 -26.88 12.88
C GLU A 263 24.94 -27.09 11.45
N GLU A 264 24.11 -27.26 10.41
CA GLU A 264 24.58 -27.55 9.04
C GLU A 264 24.75 -26.30 8.15
N CYS A 265 24.77 -25.09 8.73
CA CYS A 265 25.04 -23.83 8.00
C CYS A 265 26.44 -23.26 8.32
N ARG A 266 27.43 -24.14 8.53
CA ARG A 266 28.84 -23.74 8.78
C ARG A 266 29.86 -24.26 7.76
N GLN A 267 29.44 -24.92 6.69
CA GLN A 267 30.37 -25.43 5.68
C GLN A 267 29.83 -25.28 4.25
N SER A 268 29.78 -24.05 3.75
CA SER A 268 29.80 -23.77 2.32
C SER A 268 30.26 -22.33 2.12
N GLY A 269 31.48 -22.21 1.60
CA GLY A 269 32.24 -20.96 1.60
C GLY A 269 31.61 -19.87 0.75
N CYS A 270 31.43 -18.69 1.37
CA CYS A 270 31.37 -17.42 0.66
C CYS A 270 32.71 -16.70 0.87
N GLN A 271 33.46 -16.57 -0.21
CA GLN A 271 34.67 -15.78 -0.29
C GLN A 271 34.34 -14.30 -0.09
N LYS A 272 35.19 -13.65 0.70
CA LYS A 272 35.25 -12.23 0.98
C LYS A 272 35.45 -11.48 -0.35
N ILE A 273 34.50 -10.63 -0.75
CA ILE A 273 34.73 -9.62 -1.79
C ILE A 273 35.15 -8.34 -1.08
N GLU A 274 36.44 -8.02 -1.19
CA GLU A 274 37.01 -6.78 -0.66
C GLU A 274 36.58 -5.60 -1.53
N ALA A 275 36.17 -4.51 -0.88
CA ALA A 275 35.83 -3.25 -1.53
C ALA A 275 37.11 -2.62 -2.11
N GLY A 276 37.23 -2.65 -3.43
CA GLY A 276 38.24 -1.92 -4.18
C GLY A 276 37.91 -0.43 -4.24
N SER A 277 38.82 0.38 -3.71
CA SER A 277 38.86 1.83 -3.79
C SER A 277 38.99 2.34 -5.23
N GLY A 278 38.18 3.37 -5.57
CA GLY A 278 38.54 4.43 -6.52
C GLY A 278 38.23 4.19 -7.99
N GLN A 279 37.36 5.01 -8.58
CA GLN A 279 37.75 6.16 -9.40
C GLN A 279 36.53 6.86 -10.01
N GLN A 280 36.62 8.19 -10.06
CA GLN A 280 35.77 9.11 -10.82
C GLN A 280 35.69 8.73 -12.31
N CYS A 281 34.58 9.08 -12.97
CA CYS A 281 34.55 10.05 -14.08
C CYS A 281 33.19 10.08 -14.81
N PHE A 282 32.69 11.32 -14.98
CA PHE A 282 31.61 11.86 -15.82
C PHE A 282 30.16 11.42 -15.58
#